data_AF-A0AA45RSH4-F1
#
_entry.id   AF-A0AA45RSH4-F1
#
_cell.length_a   1.000
_cell.length_b   1.000
_cell.length_c   1.000
_cell.angle_alpha   90.00
_cell.angle_beta   90.00
_cell.angle_gamma   90.00
#
_symmetry.space_group_name_H-M   'P 1'
#
loop_
_entity.id
_entity.type
_entity.pdbx_description
1 polymer ?
#
loop_
_entity_poly.entity_id
_entity_poly.type
_entity_poly.pdbx_seq_one_letter_code
_entity_poly.pdbx_strand_id
1 'polypeptide(L)'
;MKLAAALCAVAAASASHAETVIANSGGHAKAATQQASIYLASCPGIAYQLRIDKPEKSVQFSVDTGNGPTVTDLSATPFGAAMRGKALYGNFGFSCAADALNIDFIGFELRQGAQPQPSEYRLTVAKNGAIVADNGLVEEKLAFVNQMLAKP
;
A
#
# COMPACT_ATOMS: atom_id res chain seq x y z
N MET A 1 -17.18 -10.83 65.08
CA MET A 1 -16.88 -9.71 64.16
C MET A 1 -15.75 -10.11 63.22
N LYS A 2 -16.05 -10.35 61.94
CA LYS A 2 -15.06 -10.46 60.86
C LYS A 2 -15.70 -9.81 59.62
N LEU A 3 -15.18 -8.66 59.21
CA LEU A 3 -15.59 -7.96 57.98
C LEU A 3 -15.05 -8.73 56.78
N ALA A 4 -15.93 -9.12 55.86
CA ALA A 4 -15.53 -9.56 54.53
C ALA A 4 -15.43 -8.32 53.63
N ALA A 5 -14.21 -8.01 53.20
CA ALA A 5 -13.96 -6.94 52.24
C ALA A 5 -14.37 -7.42 50.84
N ALA A 6 -15.38 -6.77 50.26
CA ALA A 6 -15.75 -6.97 48.87
C ALA A 6 -14.74 -6.23 47.97
N LEU A 7 -13.88 -6.98 47.28
CA LEU A 7 -13.04 -6.44 46.21
C LEU A 7 -13.92 -6.20 44.97
N CYS A 8 -14.33 -4.96 44.77
CA CYS A 8 -14.85 -4.51 43.48
C CYS A 8 -13.69 -4.40 42.48
N ALA A 9 -13.51 -5.43 41.65
CA ALA A 9 -12.63 -5.36 40.49
C ALA A 9 -13.29 -4.47 39.43
N VAL A 10 -12.85 -3.23 39.33
CA VAL A 10 -13.28 -2.31 38.27
C VAL A 10 -12.54 -2.70 37.00
N ALA A 11 -13.24 -3.35 36.06
CA ALA A 11 -12.72 -3.61 34.73
C ALA A 11 -12.59 -2.27 33.99
N ALA A 12 -11.38 -1.70 33.98
CA ALA A 12 -11.05 -0.58 33.12
C ALA A 12 -11.00 -1.09 31.68
N ALA A 13 -12.11 -0.96 30.95
CA ALA A 13 -12.11 -1.09 29.51
C ALA A 13 -11.26 0.04 28.93
N SER A 14 -10.03 -0.26 28.56
CA SER A 14 -9.19 0.65 27.80
C SER A 14 -9.83 0.83 26.42
N ALA A 15 -10.63 1.89 26.27
CA ALA A 15 -11.05 2.37 24.97
C ALA A 15 -9.79 2.83 24.23
N SER A 16 -9.25 1.95 23.37
CA SER A 16 -8.23 2.37 22.42
C SER A 16 -8.88 3.41 21.52
N HIS A 17 -8.50 4.67 21.68
CA HIS A 17 -8.85 5.71 20.73
C HIS A 17 -8.36 5.27 19.36
N ALA A 18 -9.28 4.91 18.46
CA ALA A 18 -8.97 4.69 17.07
C ALA A 18 -8.54 6.05 16.52
N GLU A 19 -7.24 6.21 16.27
CA GLU A 19 -6.69 7.40 15.65
C GLU A 19 -7.15 7.40 14.19
N THR A 20 -8.17 8.20 13.89
CA THR A 20 -8.67 8.38 12.52
C THR A 20 -7.60 9.17 11.74
N VAL A 21 -6.79 8.45 10.97
CA VAL A 21 -5.83 9.05 10.03
C VAL A 21 -6.61 9.65 8.87
N ILE A 22 -6.89 10.95 8.94
CA ILE A 22 -7.49 11.69 7.82
C ILE A 22 -6.37 11.97 6.80
N ALA A 23 -6.28 11.13 5.77
CA ALA A 23 -5.42 11.38 4.63
C ALA A 23 -6.03 12.50 3.76
N ASN A 24 -5.67 13.75 4.06
CA ASN A 24 -6.00 14.91 3.23
C ASN A 24 -5.36 14.77 1.85
N SER A 25 -6.13 14.29 0.86
CA SER A 25 -5.75 14.23 -0.55
C SER A 25 -6.46 15.34 -1.34
N GLY A 26 -6.23 16.59 -0.93
CA GLY A 26 -6.67 17.78 -1.66
C GLY A 26 -5.50 18.42 -2.40
N GLY A 27 -5.50 18.37 -3.74
CA GLY A 27 -4.51 19.03 -4.58
C GLY A 27 -4.57 18.56 -6.03
N HIS A 28 -4.13 19.39 -6.97
CA HIS A 28 -3.87 18.91 -8.33
C HIS A 28 -2.90 17.74 -8.25
N ALA A 29 -3.20 16.64 -8.97
CA ALA A 29 -2.26 15.52 -9.10
C ALA A 29 -0.88 16.11 -9.43
N LYS A 30 0.16 15.75 -8.66
CA LYS A 30 1.51 16.26 -8.89
C LYS A 30 1.78 16.13 -10.39
N ALA A 31 2.10 17.24 -11.05
CA ALA A 31 2.58 17.20 -12.42
C ALA A 31 3.64 16.11 -12.48
N ALA A 32 3.63 15.28 -13.52
CA ALA A 32 4.59 14.19 -13.67
C ALA A 32 6.01 14.78 -13.57
N THR A 33 6.55 14.80 -12.35
CA THR A 33 7.91 15.24 -12.09
C THR A 33 8.78 14.24 -12.83
N GLN A 34 9.82 14.70 -13.52
CA GLN A 34 10.76 13.86 -14.27
C GLN A 34 11.57 12.89 -13.38
N GLN A 35 11.06 12.57 -12.20
CA GLN A 35 11.75 11.88 -11.13
C GLN A 35 10.97 10.62 -10.78
N ALA A 36 11.70 9.51 -10.67
CA ALA A 36 11.14 8.25 -10.20
C ALA A 36 10.46 8.42 -8.84
N SER A 37 9.32 7.78 -8.70
CA SER A 37 8.68 7.60 -7.40
C SER A 37 9.34 6.42 -6.70
N ILE A 38 9.84 6.64 -5.48
CA ILE A 38 10.50 5.62 -4.67
C ILE A 38 9.64 5.38 -3.43
N TYR A 39 9.25 4.12 -3.23
CA TYR A 39 8.51 3.65 -2.08
C TYR A 39 9.40 2.69 -1.29
N LEU A 40 9.45 2.87 0.02
CA LEU A 40 10.30 2.10 0.92
C LEU A 40 9.42 1.36 1.92
N ALA A 41 9.77 0.11 2.20
CA ALA A 41 9.17 -0.69 3.26
C ALA A 41 10.26 -1.46 4.00
N SER A 42 10.03 -1.78 5.26
CA SER A 42 10.99 -2.53 6.07
C SER A 42 10.26 -3.58 6.90
N CYS A 43 10.74 -4.81 6.82
CA CYS A 43 10.36 -5.93 7.68
C CYS A 43 11.56 -6.31 8.56
N PRO A 44 11.38 -7.13 9.61
CA PRO A 44 12.49 -7.56 10.45
C PRO A 44 13.63 -8.19 9.62
N GLY A 45 14.78 -7.52 9.59
CA GLY A 45 15.98 -7.95 8.87
C GLY A 45 15.95 -7.79 7.35
N ILE A 46 14.93 -7.13 6.78
CA ILE A 46 14.77 -6.99 5.32
C ILE A 46 14.26 -5.60 4.94
N ALA A 47 14.96 -4.91 4.05
CA ALA A 47 14.53 -3.65 3.46
C ALA A 47 14.03 -3.87 2.01
N TYR A 48 12.95 -3.19 1.67
CA TYR A 48 12.34 -3.27 0.35
C TYR A 48 12.26 -1.88 -0.28
N GLN A 49 12.45 -1.83 -1.59
CA GLN A 49 12.28 -0.62 -2.38
C GLN A 49 11.49 -0.94 -3.65
N LEU A 50 10.43 -0.18 -3.88
CA LEU A 50 9.73 -0.14 -5.16
C LEU A 50 10.03 1.19 -5.84
N ARG A 51 10.63 1.17 -7.02
CA ARG A 51 10.91 2.35 -7.84
C ARG A 51 10.04 2.31 -9.08
N ILE A 52 9.25 3.35 -9.31
CA ILE A 52 8.42 3.54 -10.49
C ILE A 52 8.93 4.78 -11.24
N ASP A 53 9.50 4.57 -12.42
CA ASP A 53 9.99 5.63 -13.29
C ASP A 53 9.09 5.72 -14.53
N LYS A 54 8.18 6.70 -14.54
CA LYS A 54 7.26 6.89 -15.67
C LYS A 54 7.98 7.39 -16.93
N PRO A 55 8.91 8.38 -16.85
CA PRO A 55 9.71 8.79 -18.01
C PRO A 55 10.50 7.66 -18.65
N GLU A 56 11.24 6.88 -17.87
CA GLU A 56 12.04 5.75 -18.37
C GLU A 56 11.20 4.50 -18.65
N LYS A 57 9.90 4.55 -18.33
CA LYS A 57 8.97 3.42 -18.41
C LYS A 57 9.56 2.18 -17.71
N SER A 58 10.10 2.35 -16.51
CA SER A 58 10.66 1.26 -15.72
C SER A 58 9.96 1.10 -14.37
N VAL A 59 9.88 -0.13 -13.89
CA VAL A 59 9.43 -0.49 -12.55
C VAL A 59 10.41 -1.49 -11.99
N GLN A 60 11.09 -1.13 -10.91
CA GLN A 60 12.10 -1.96 -10.27
C GLN A 60 11.71 -2.24 -8.83
N PHE A 61 11.94 -3.47 -8.40
CA PHE A 61 11.80 -3.88 -7.01
C PHE A 61 13.13 -4.38 -6.47
N SER A 62 13.53 -3.89 -5.31
CA SER A 62 14.77 -4.29 -4.65
C SER A 62 14.47 -4.86 -3.27
N VAL A 63 15.14 -5.96 -2.93
CA VAL A 63 15.14 -6.58 -1.61
C VAL A 63 16.56 -6.59 -1.06
N ASP A 64 16.77 -6.05 0.13
CA ASP A 64 18.06 -6.11 0.83
C ASP A 64 17.90 -6.88 2.15
N THR A 65 18.57 -8.03 2.25
CA THR A 65 18.58 -8.88 3.45
C THR A 65 19.89 -8.77 4.24
N GLY A 66 20.67 -7.70 4.02
CA GLY A 66 21.98 -7.49 4.66
C GLY A 66 23.17 -8.08 3.91
N ASN A 67 22.94 -8.84 2.83
CA ASN A 67 23.98 -9.34 1.92
C ASN A 67 24.07 -8.50 0.63
N GLY A 68 23.40 -7.35 0.60
CA GLY A 68 23.28 -6.48 -0.56
C GLY A 68 21.93 -6.60 -1.26
N PRO A 69 21.56 -5.56 -2.05
CA PRO A 69 20.26 -5.50 -2.72
C PRO A 69 20.19 -6.47 -3.90
N THR A 70 19.14 -7.30 -3.93
CA THR A 70 18.69 -8.03 -5.12
C THR A 70 17.66 -7.20 -5.84
N VAL A 71 17.95 -6.78 -7.08
CA VAL A 71 17.05 -5.95 -7.90
C VAL A 71 16.37 -6.82 -8.97
N THR A 72 15.05 -6.71 -9.05
CA THR A 72 14.20 -7.38 -10.04
C THR A 72 13.49 -6.33 -10.89
N ASP A 73 13.57 -6.46 -12.22
CA ASP A 73 12.79 -5.65 -13.14
C ASP A 73 11.35 -6.19 -13.23
N LEU A 74 10.39 -5.37 -12.82
CA LEU A 74 8.97 -5.68 -12.90
C LEU A 74 8.30 -5.00 -14.09
N SER A 75 9.02 -4.27 -14.94
CA SER A 75 8.44 -3.45 -16.01
C SER A 75 7.57 -4.27 -16.96
N ALA A 76 8.00 -5.49 -17.30
CA ALA A 76 7.30 -6.37 -18.23
C ALA A 76 6.16 -7.18 -17.58
N THR A 77 5.95 -7.07 -16.26
CA THR A 77 4.89 -7.81 -15.56
C THR A 77 3.55 -7.08 -15.70
N PRO A 78 2.40 -7.75 -15.43
CA PRO A 78 1.10 -7.07 -15.39
C PRO A 78 1.10 -5.86 -14.46
N PHE A 79 1.74 -5.98 -13.29
CA PHE A 79 1.94 -4.86 -12.37
C PHE A 79 2.73 -3.71 -13.00
N GLY A 80 3.89 -4.00 -13.60
CA GLY A 80 4.70 -2.97 -14.25
C GLY A 80 3.99 -2.32 -15.43
N ALA A 81 3.21 -3.07 -16.19
CA ALA A 81 2.37 -2.53 -17.26
C ALA A 81 1.29 -1.59 -16.71
N ALA A 82 0.60 -1.97 -15.63
CA ALA A 82 -0.43 -1.15 -15.01
C ALA A 82 0.13 0.17 -14.45
N MET A 83 1.24 0.10 -13.70
CA MET A 83 1.84 1.28 -13.06
C MET A 83 2.41 2.29 -14.05
N ARG A 84 2.92 1.82 -15.20
CA ARG A 84 3.46 2.69 -16.26
C ARG A 84 2.39 3.19 -17.23
N GLY A 85 1.40 2.36 -17.54
CA GLY A 85 0.40 2.64 -18.56
C GLY A 85 -0.76 3.51 -18.10
N LYS A 86 -1.07 3.51 -16.79
CA LYS A 86 -2.23 4.21 -16.25
C LYS A 86 -1.85 5.46 -15.47
N ALA A 87 -2.71 6.47 -15.56
CA ALA A 87 -2.64 7.66 -14.72
C ALA A 87 -3.28 7.35 -13.35
N LEU A 88 -2.53 6.67 -12.49
CA LEU A 88 -2.97 6.29 -11.15
C LEU A 88 -2.64 7.40 -10.15
N TYR A 89 -3.58 7.70 -9.25
CA TYR A 89 -3.41 8.57 -8.08
C TYR A 89 -3.86 7.82 -6.83
N GLY A 90 -2.97 7.63 -5.86
CA GLY A 90 -3.26 6.84 -4.67
C GLY A 90 -2.04 6.59 -3.82
N ASN A 91 -2.17 5.62 -2.90
CA ASN A 91 -1.11 5.24 -1.98
C ASN A 91 -0.78 3.75 -2.11
N PHE A 92 0.48 3.42 -1.81
CA PHE A 92 0.90 2.04 -1.61
C PHE A 92 0.93 1.72 -0.12
N GLY A 93 0.26 0.63 0.26
CA GLY A 93 0.39 -0.04 1.53
C GLY A 93 1.36 -1.22 1.40
N PHE A 94 2.07 -1.51 2.49
CA PHE A 94 3.02 -2.60 2.57
C PHE A 94 2.75 -3.42 3.83
N SER A 95 2.66 -4.74 3.71
CA SER A 95 2.57 -5.63 4.87
C SER A 95 3.54 -6.79 4.78
N CYS A 96 4.19 -7.09 5.90
CA CYS A 96 5.17 -8.16 6.01
C CYS A 96 4.48 -9.51 6.15
N ALA A 97 4.78 -10.43 5.23
CA ALA A 97 4.48 -11.85 5.39
C ALA A 97 5.77 -12.62 5.78
N ALA A 98 5.63 -13.88 6.19
CA ALA A 98 6.76 -14.68 6.66
C ALA A 98 7.93 -14.72 5.67
N ASP A 99 7.64 -14.91 4.36
CA ASP A 99 8.63 -15.01 3.29
C ASP A 99 8.37 -14.09 2.09
N ALA A 100 7.55 -13.06 2.29
CA ALA A 100 7.16 -12.15 1.22
C ALA A 100 6.77 -10.76 1.74
N LEU A 101 6.69 -9.81 0.83
CA LEU A 101 6.07 -8.51 1.02
C LEU A 101 4.76 -8.46 0.22
N ASN A 102 3.65 -8.15 0.89
CA ASN A 102 2.43 -7.77 0.20
C ASN A 102 2.47 -6.27 -0.06
N ILE A 103 2.10 -5.89 -1.28
CA ILE A 103 2.08 -4.54 -1.80
C ILE A 103 0.65 -4.30 -2.30
N ASP A 104 -0.03 -3.37 -1.65
CA ASP A 104 -1.40 -3.02 -1.98
C ASP A 104 -1.41 -1.58 -2.49
N PHE A 105 -1.96 -1.33 -3.68
CA PHE A 105 -2.28 0.02 -4.15
C PHE A 105 -3.76 0.27 -3.94
N ILE A 106 -4.11 1.41 -3.33
CA ILE A 106 -5.49 1.89 -3.23
C ILE A 106 -5.54 3.33 -3.73
N GLY A 107 -6.42 3.61 -4.68
CA GLY A 107 -6.57 4.95 -5.22
C GLY A 107 -7.58 5.05 -6.36
N PHE A 108 -7.24 5.88 -7.34
CA PHE A 108 -8.08 6.19 -8.49
C PHE A 108 -7.28 6.11 -9.79
N GLU A 109 -7.91 5.58 -10.84
CA GLU A 109 -7.49 5.77 -12.22
C GLU A 109 -8.09 7.07 -12.77
N LEU A 110 -7.22 7.98 -13.20
CA LEU A 110 -7.58 9.22 -13.87
C LEU A 110 -7.73 8.96 -15.37
N ARG A 111 -8.92 9.19 -15.91
CA ARG A 111 -9.24 9.02 -17.33
C ARG A 111 -9.57 10.38 -17.94
N GLN A 112 -9.06 10.66 -19.13
CA GLN A 112 -9.32 11.94 -19.80
C GLN A 112 -10.81 12.08 -20.13
N GLY A 113 -11.43 13.18 -19.70
CA GLY A 113 -12.84 13.46 -19.96
C GLY A 113 -13.84 12.57 -19.19
N ALA A 114 -13.38 11.79 -18.22
CA ALA A 114 -14.23 10.94 -17.39
C ALA A 114 -13.94 11.14 -15.89
N GLN A 115 -14.90 10.75 -15.05
CA GLN A 115 -14.74 10.79 -13.60
C GLN A 115 -13.65 9.81 -13.15
N PRO A 116 -12.82 10.17 -12.13
CA PRO A 116 -11.87 9.24 -11.53
C PRO A 116 -12.55 7.93 -11.12
N GLN A 117 -11.97 6.80 -11.51
CA GLN A 117 -12.51 5.48 -11.16
C GLN A 117 -11.71 4.88 -10.00
N PRO A 118 -12.34 4.43 -8.91
CA PRO A 118 -11.63 3.73 -7.85
C PRO A 118 -10.88 2.52 -8.40
N SER A 119 -9.67 2.28 -7.89
CA SER A 119 -8.86 1.16 -8.32
C SER A 119 -8.04 0.62 -7.15
N GLU A 120 -7.93 -0.71 -7.13
CA GLU A 120 -7.07 -1.43 -6.21
C GLU A 120 -6.10 -2.32 -7.00
N TYR A 121 -4.88 -2.49 -6.49
CA TYR A 121 -3.94 -3.49 -6.97
C TYR A 121 -3.40 -4.27 -5.79
N ARG A 122 -3.25 -5.60 -5.93
CA ARG A 122 -2.49 -6.39 -4.94
C ARG A 122 -1.40 -7.22 -5.61
N LEU A 123 -0.19 -7.10 -5.07
CA LEU A 123 1.00 -7.80 -5.52
C LEU A 123 1.72 -8.40 -4.29
N THR A 124 2.15 -9.65 -4.37
CA THR A 124 3.00 -10.26 -3.36
C THR A 124 4.33 -10.64 -3.99
N VAL A 125 5.43 -10.19 -3.39
CA VAL A 125 6.81 -10.46 -3.87
C VAL A 125 7.60 -11.16 -2.78
N ALA A 126 8.19 -12.32 -3.09
CA ALA A 126 9.02 -13.08 -2.17
C ALA A 126 10.36 -12.38 -1.88
N LYS A 127 11.05 -12.82 -0.81
CA LYS A 127 12.38 -12.30 -0.42
C LYS A 127 13.46 -12.43 -1.51
N ASN A 128 13.29 -13.35 -2.47
CA ASN A 128 14.18 -13.53 -3.62
C ASN A 128 13.80 -12.64 -4.83
N GLY A 129 12.80 -11.76 -4.69
CA GLY A 129 12.31 -10.90 -5.77
C GLY A 129 11.28 -11.55 -6.70
N ALA A 130 10.96 -12.83 -6.53
CA ALA A 130 9.95 -13.51 -7.34
C ALA A 130 8.52 -13.02 -7.00
N ILE A 131 7.71 -12.77 -8.01
CA ILE A 131 6.27 -12.50 -7.82
C ILE A 131 5.59 -13.82 -7.42
N VAL A 132 4.96 -13.81 -6.24
CA VAL A 132 4.20 -14.94 -5.70
C VAL A 132 2.73 -14.85 -6.09
N ALA A 133 2.17 -13.64 -6.06
CA ALA A 133 0.79 -13.37 -6.45
C ALA A 133 0.70 -12.01 -7.13
N ASP A 134 -0.11 -11.92 -8.18
CA ASP A 134 -0.40 -10.69 -8.90
C ASP A 134 -1.89 -10.71 -9.31
N ASN A 135 -2.70 -9.93 -8.60
CA ASN A 135 -4.14 -9.90 -8.79
C ASN A 135 -4.59 -8.91 -9.87
N GLY A 136 -3.65 -8.19 -10.48
CA GLY A 136 -3.96 -7.14 -11.44
C GLY A 136 -4.61 -5.91 -10.81
N LEU A 137 -4.87 -4.91 -11.66
CA LEU A 137 -5.63 -3.73 -11.27
C LEU A 137 -7.13 -4.06 -11.38
N VAL A 138 -7.83 -4.00 -10.25
CA VAL A 138 -9.28 -4.19 -10.19
C VAL A 138 -9.98 -2.85 -10.01
N GLU A 139 -11.09 -2.66 -10.72
CA GLU A 139 -11.97 -1.51 -10.50
C GLU A 139 -12.77 -1.76 -9.23
N GLU A 140 -12.54 -0.93 -8.22
CA GLU A 140 -13.25 -1.00 -6.95
C GLU A 140 -14.64 -0.38 -7.14
N LYS A 141 -15.68 -1.05 -6.64
CA LYS A 141 -17.03 -0.48 -6.73
C LYS A 141 -17.09 0.66 -5.71
N LEU A 142 -17.45 1.86 -6.17
CA LEU A 142 -17.65 3.10 -5.37
C LEU A 142 -18.26 2.92 -3.97
N ALA A 143 -19.08 1.89 -3.76
CA ALA A 143 -19.61 1.50 -2.45
C ALA A 143 -18.52 1.28 -1.38
N PHE A 144 -17.38 0.66 -1.71
CA PHE A 144 -16.28 0.42 -0.77
C PHE A 144 -15.56 1.71 -0.38
N VAL A 145 -15.24 2.56 -1.36
CA VAL A 145 -14.62 3.88 -1.11
C VAL A 145 -15.56 4.76 -0.28
N ASN A 146 -16.85 4.78 -0.61
CA ASN A 146 -17.84 5.51 0.18
C ASN A 146 -17.96 4.95 1.60
N GLN A 147 -17.83 3.63 1.82
CA GLN A 147 -17.86 3.03 3.16
C GLN A 147 -16.59 3.36 3.98
N MET A 148 -15.43 3.50 3.32
CA MET A 148 -14.17 3.92 3.94
C MET A 148 -14.15 5.42 4.28
N LEU A 149 -14.75 6.26 3.43
CA LEU A 149 -14.83 7.71 3.62
C LEU A 149 -16.00 8.15 4.52
N ALA A 150 -17.05 7.32 4.67
CA ALA A 150 -18.22 7.64 5.50
C ALA A 150 -18.09 7.21 6.97
N LYS A 151 -16.94 6.66 7.40
CA LYS A 151 -16.69 6.41 8.83
C LYS A 151 -16.33 7.74 9.52
N PRO A 152 -17.13 8.19 10.52
CA PRO A 152 -16.87 9.41 11.27
C PRO A 152 -15.63 9.31 12.17
#